data_AF-A0A336N790-F1
#
_entry.id   AF-A0A336N790-F1
#
_cell.length_a   1.000
_cell.length_b   1.000
_cell.length_c   1.000
_cell.angle_alpha   90.00
_cell.angle_beta   90.00
_cell.angle_gamma   90.00
#
_symmetry.space_group_name_H-M   'P 1'
#
loop_
_entity.id
_entity.type
_entity.pdbx_description
1 polymer ?
#
loop_
_entity_poly.entity_id
_entity_poly.type
_entity_poly.pdbx_seq_one_letter_code
_entity_poly.pdbx_strand_id
1 'polypeptide(L)'
;MDEVEYLNTKLCPCHNDLVPENFVLNKQSNQLYIIDWEYSGMNDPAWDIASIFYEANFNCKDEIDFLNYYLSRISHPPENKNFLQRILMYKISQCLLWYLWTIIKENNGESFPNYAKID
;
A
#
# COMPACT_ATOMS: atom_id res chain seq x y z
N MET A 1 -20.88 6.39 -20.89
CA MET A 1 -21.15 6.51 -19.44
C MET A 1 -20.99 5.09 -18.92
N ASP A 2 -20.03 4.84 -18.01
CA ASP A 2 -19.96 3.67 -17.09
C ASP A 2 -18.53 3.40 -16.56
N GLU A 3 -17.49 4.11 -17.01
CA GLU A 3 -16.14 3.97 -16.39
C GLU A 3 -15.98 4.76 -15.08
N VAL A 4 -16.77 5.83 -14.89
CA VAL A 4 -16.67 6.71 -13.72
C VAL A 4 -17.23 6.06 -12.44
N GLU A 5 -18.11 5.07 -12.58
CA GLU A 5 -18.74 4.37 -11.44
C GLU A 5 -17.82 3.29 -10.83
N TYR A 6 -16.84 2.79 -11.59
CA TYR A 6 -15.84 1.80 -11.12
C TYR A 6 -14.91 2.36 -10.03
N LEU A 7 -14.77 3.69 -9.97
CA LEU A 7 -13.96 4.41 -8.97
C LEU A 7 -14.78 4.95 -7.80
N ASN A 8 -16.05 4.55 -7.65
CA ASN A 8 -16.87 4.96 -6.51
C ASN A 8 -16.47 4.18 -5.23
N THR A 9 -15.17 4.22 -4.91
CA THR A 9 -14.61 3.66 -3.69
C THR A 9 -14.87 4.61 -2.53
N LYS A 10 -15.37 4.06 -1.43
CA LYS A 10 -15.40 4.77 -0.15
C LYS A 10 -13.96 5.00 0.33
N LEU A 11 -13.53 6.26 0.30
CA LEU A 11 -12.24 6.67 0.86
C LEU A 11 -12.22 6.48 2.39
N CYS A 12 -11.06 6.10 2.92
CA CYS A 12 -10.81 6.05 4.35
C CYS A 12 -9.44 6.65 4.69
N PRO A 13 -9.17 6.95 5.97
CA PRO A 13 -7.82 7.31 6.39
C PRO A 13 -6.86 6.16 6.03
N CYS A 14 -5.86 6.48 5.21
CA CYS A 14 -4.80 5.58 4.78
C CYS A 14 -3.46 6.17 5.20
N HIS A 15 -2.47 5.31 5.42
CA HIS A 15 -1.10 5.69 5.74
C HIS A 15 -0.36 6.21 4.50
N ASN A 16 -0.66 5.62 3.33
CA ASN A 16 -0.05 5.84 2.02
C ASN A 16 1.41 5.40 1.86
N ASP A 17 2.07 4.96 2.93
CA ASP A 17 3.48 4.53 2.95
C ASP A 17 3.73 3.35 3.92
N LEU A 18 3.07 2.21 3.70
CA LEU A 18 3.17 1.03 4.60
C LEU A 18 4.34 0.10 4.25
N VAL A 19 5.56 0.64 4.22
CA VAL A 19 6.77 -0.17 4.14
C VAL A 19 7.00 -0.94 5.46
N PRO A 20 7.61 -2.15 5.44
CA PRO A 20 7.87 -2.95 6.65
C PRO A 20 8.61 -2.18 7.76
N GLU A 21 9.47 -1.24 7.39
CA GLU A 21 10.25 -0.39 8.28
C GLU A 21 9.37 0.51 9.17
N ASN A 22 8.16 0.86 8.70
CA ASN A 22 7.19 1.65 9.45
C ASN A 22 6.39 0.82 10.48
N PHE A 23 6.63 -0.50 10.56
CA PHE A 23 6.03 -1.38 11.56
C PHE A 23 7.01 -1.67 12.71
N VAL A 24 6.70 -1.15 13.90
CA VAL A 24 7.55 -1.31 15.09
C VAL A 24 6.91 -2.28 16.09
N LEU A 25 7.55 -3.43 16.30
CA LEU A 25 7.12 -4.41 17.30
C LEU A 25 7.81 -4.17 18.65
N ASN A 26 7.04 -3.82 19.67
CA ASN A 26 7.53 -3.86 21.04
C ASN A 26 7.64 -5.32 21.51
N LYS A 27 8.88 -5.81 21.64
CA LYS A 27 9.16 -7.21 22.03
C LYS A 27 8.72 -7.58 23.46
N GLN A 28 8.54 -6.61 24.34
CA GLN A 28 8.12 -6.86 25.73
C GLN A 28 6.60 -6.98 25.84
N SER A 29 5.85 -6.07 25.20
CA SER A 29 4.38 -6.06 25.24
C SER A 29 3.73 -6.84 24.10
N ASN A 30 4.50 -7.30 23.11
CA ASN A 30 4.03 -7.88 21.86
C ASN A 30 3.04 -6.96 21.09
N GLN A 31 3.21 -5.65 21.24
CA GLN A 31 2.37 -4.66 20.60
C GLN A 31 3.04 -4.13 19.33
N LEU A 32 2.28 -4.14 18.23
CA LEU A 32 2.69 -3.60 16.95
C LEU A 32 2.23 -2.15 16.83
N TYR A 33 3.14 -1.28 16.42
CA TYR A 33 2.90 0.13 16.15
C TYR A 33 3.15 0.42 14.67
N ILE A 34 2.39 1.35 14.10
CA ILE A 34 2.63 1.92 12.78
C ILE A 34 3.07 3.37 13.00
N ILE A 35 4.23 3.73 12.45
CA ILE A 35 4.86 5.05 12.59
C ILE A 35 4.99 5.73 11.21
N ASP A 36 5.44 6.98 11.23
CA ASP A 36 5.75 7.76 10.01
C ASP A 36 4.54 8.14 9.13
N TRP A 37 3.58 8.82 9.76
CA TRP A 37 2.28 9.20 9.15
C TRP A 37 2.35 10.44 8.24
N GLU A 38 3.53 10.85 7.77
CA GLU A 38 3.71 12.13 7.05
C GLU A 38 2.98 12.18 5.69
N TYR A 39 2.78 11.01 5.07
CA TYR A 39 2.02 10.86 3.82
C TYR A 39 0.55 10.53 4.01
N SER A 40 0.06 10.43 5.26
CA SER A 40 -1.31 9.95 5.53
C SER A 40 -2.40 10.87 4.98
N GLY A 41 -3.53 10.28 4.58
CA GLY A 41 -4.64 11.01 3.97
C GLY A 41 -5.84 10.13 3.62
N MET A 42 -6.92 10.76 3.14
CA MET A 42 -8.10 10.03 2.66
C MET A 42 -7.80 9.40 1.30
N ASN A 43 -7.77 8.07 1.23
CA ASN A 43 -7.44 7.34 0.00
C ASN A 43 -8.25 6.03 -0.11
N ASP A 44 -8.11 5.32 -1.23
CA ASP A 44 -8.62 3.96 -1.38
C ASP A 44 -7.80 3.00 -0.50
N PRO A 45 -8.42 2.22 0.41
CA PRO A 45 -7.69 1.26 1.26
C PRO A 45 -6.91 0.20 0.47
N ALA A 46 -7.26 -0.04 -0.79
CA ALA A 46 -6.48 -0.92 -1.66
C ALA A 46 -5.06 -0.39 -1.91
N TRP A 47 -4.83 0.93 -1.76
CA TRP A 47 -3.51 1.55 -1.87
C TRP A 47 -2.57 1.03 -0.77
N ASP A 48 -2.98 1.13 0.49
CA ASP A 48 -2.19 0.69 1.64
C ASP A 48 -1.89 -0.82 1.58
N ILE A 49 -2.87 -1.63 1.17
CA ILE A 49 -2.69 -3.08 1.03
C ILE A 49 -1.73 -3.41 -0.11
N ALA A 50 -1.81 -2.68 -1.23
CA ALA A 50 -0.86 -2.84 -2.33
C ALA A 50 0.58 -2.58 -1.88
N SER A 51 0.80 -1.53 -1.07
CA SER A 51 2.11 -1.23 -0.49
C SER A 51 2.61 -2.37 0.38
N ILE A 52 1.80 -2.87 1.34
CA ILE A 52 2.19 -3.99 2.19
C ILE A 52 2.61 -5.20 1.35
N PHE A 53 1.83 -5.57 0.34
CA PHE A 53 2.10 -6.77 -0.45
C PHE A 53 3.38 -6.65 -1.27
N TYR A 54 3.61 -5.48 -1.86
CA TYR A 54 4.79 -5.23 -2.69
C TYR A 54 6.04 -5.10 -1.82
N GLU A 55 6.03 -4.18 -0.85
CA GLU A 55 7.19 -3.82 -0.04
C GLU A 55 7.64 -4.96 0.89
N ALA A 56 6.69 -5.76 1.40
CA ALA A 56 6.99 -6.93 2.24
C ALA A 56 7.25 -8.23 1.44
N ASN A 57 7.26 -8.17 0.10
CA ASN A 57 7.49 -9.33 -0.79
C ASN A 57 6.54 -10.51 -0.52
N PHE A 58 5.24 -10.23 -0.37
CA PHE A 58 4.25 -11.29 -0.14
C PHE A 58 4.12 -12.18 -1.38
N ASN A 59 4.03 -13.50 -1.16
CA ASN A 59 3.64 -14.42 -2.24
C ASN A 59 2.10 -14.53 -2.32
N CYS A 60 1.59 -15.17 -3.39
CA CYS A 60 0.15 -15.30 -3.62
C CYS A 60 -0.61 -15.90 -2.42
N LYS A 61 -0.01 -16.84 -1.68
CA LYS A 61 -0.65 -17.44 -0.51
C LYS A 61 -0.75 -16.43 0.64
N ASP A 62 0.32 -15.70 0.91
CA ASP A 62 0.35 -14.69 1.97
C ASP A 62 -0.64 -13.55 1.70
N GLU A 63 -0.76 -13.11 0.43
CA GLU A 63 -1.77 -12.11 0.03
C GLU A 63 -3.19 -12.61 0.28
N ILE A 64 -3.49 -13.86 -0.08
CA ILE A 64 -4.81 -14.46 0.15
C ILE A 64 -5.11 -14.57 1.65
N ASP A 65 -4.16 -15.07 2.43
CA ASP A 65 -4.31 -15.23 3.89
C ASP A 65 -4.50 -13.87 4.57
N PHE A 66 -3.74 -12.85 4.16
CA PHE A 66 -3.90 -11.48 4.65
C PHE A 66 -5.27 -10.90 4.31
N LEU A 67 -5.71 -11.01 3.05
CA LEU A 67 -7.00 -10.46 2.62
C LEU A 67 -8.17 -11.14 3.33
N ASN A 68 -8.13 -12.46 3.49
CA ASN A 68 -9.14 -13.19 4.23
C ASN A 68 -9.23 -12.68 5.67
N TYR A 69 -8.09 -12.48 6.33
CA TYR A 69 -8.06 -11.93 7.67
C TYR A 69 -8.57 -10.49 7.70
N TYR A 70 -8.04 -9.60 6.86
CA TYR A 70 -8.40 -8.19 6.80
C TYR A 70 -9.90 -7.98 6.54
N LEU A 71 -10.44 -8.64 5.50
CA LEU A 71 -11.85 -8.53 5.13
C LEU A 71 -12.79 -9.11 6.20
N SER A 72 -12.36 -10.16 6.93
CA SER A 72 -13.15 -10.70 8.05
C SER A 72 -13.33 -9.72 9.22
N ARG A 73 -12.51 -8.67 9.29
CA ARG A 73 -12.53 -7.66 10.36
C ARG A 73 -13.29 -6.39 9.97
N ILE A 74 -13.75 -6.28 8.73
CA ILE A 74 -14.48 -5.11 8.23
C ILE A 74 -15.99 -5.40 8.29
N SER A 75 -16.77 -4.49 8.88
CA SER A 75 -18.23 -4.66 8.98
C SER A 75 -18.94 -4.62 7.61
N HIS A 76 -18.39 -3.89 6.65
CA HIS A 76 -18.88 -3.76 5.27
C HIS A 76 -17.72 -3.91 4.28
N PRO A 77 -17.26 -5.14 4.00
CA PRO A 77 -16.14 -5.36 3.11
C PRO A 77 -16.50 -4.95 1.67
N PRO A 78 -15.53 -4.41 0.89
CA PRO A 78 -15.73 -4.15 -0.53
C PRO A 78 -15.96 -5.46 -1.31
N GLU A 79 -16.56 -5.38 -2.50
CA GLU A 79 -16.66 -6.55 -3.38
C GLU A 79 -15.27 -7.10 -3.74
N ASN A 80 -15.04 -8.38 -3.44
CA ASN A 80 -13.72 -9.03 -3.55
C ASN A 80 -13.05 -8.84 -4.92
N LYS A 81 -13.81 -8.96 -6.01
CA LYS A 81 -13.24 -8.90 -7.36
C LYS A 81 -12.74 -7.49 -7.71
N ASN A 82 -13.55 -6.46 -7.45
CA ASN A 82 -13.15 -5.07 -7.69
C ASN A 82 -11.96 -4.69 -6.79
N PHE A 83 -11.99 -5.08 -5.51
CA PHE A 83 -10.93 -4.77 -4.56
C PHE A 83 -9.57 -5.35 -4.97
N LEU A 84 -9.53 -6.61 -5.38
CA LEU A 84 -8.32 -7.26 -5.89
C LEU A 84 -7.78 -6.57 -7.15
N GLN A 85 -8.66 -6.18 -8.08
CA GLN A 85 -8.26 -5.48 -9.30
C GLN A 85 -7.60 -4.13 -8.97
N ARG A 86 -8.14 -3.39 -8.00
CA ARG A 86 -7.54 -2.13 -7.54
C ARG A 86 -6.20 -2.33 -6.86
N ILE A 87 -6.04 -3.35 -6.00
CA ILE A 87 -4.74 -3.69 -5.40
C ILE A 87 -3.68 -3.92 -6.49
N LEU A 88 -4.00 -4.70 -7.53
CA LEU A 88 -3.09 -4.95 -8.65
C LEU A 88 -2.73 -3.66 -9.41
N MET A 89 -3.73 -2.80 -9.67
CA MET A 89 -3.49 -1.50 -10.30
C MET A 89 -2.62 -0.60 -9.44
N TYR A 90 -2.80 -0.60 -8.12
CA TYR A 90 -2.03 0.25 -7.21
C TYR A 90 -0.60 -0.24 -7.01
N LYS A 91 -0.32 -1.55 -7.05
CA LYS A 91 1.06 -2.06 -7.09
C LYS A 91 1.83 -1.42 -8.26
N ILE A 92 1.25 -1.44 -9.46
CA ILE A 92 1.87 -0.83 -10.65
C ILE A 92 1.98 0.69 -10.51
N SER A 93 0.92 1.33 -9.99
CA SER A 93 0.88 2.79 -9.81
C SER A 93 1.95 3.27 -8.83
N GLN A 94 2.18 2.51 -7.76
CA GLN A 94 3.20 2.79 -6.74
C GLN A 94 4.61 2.61 -7.29
N CYS A 95 4.86 1.57 -8.09
CA CYS A 95 6.15 1.44 -8.78
C CYS A 95 6.49 2.70 -9.60
N LEU A 96 5.51 3.22 -10.35
CA LEU A 96 5.70 4.44 -11.12
C LEU A 96 5.87 5.67 -10.23
N LEU A 97 5.06 5.81 -9.19
CA LEU A 97 5.12 6.93 -8.26
C LEU A 97 6.50 7.01 -7.59
N TRP A 98 6.97 5.91 -7.01
CA TRP A 98 8.23 5.87 -6.27
C TRP A 98 9.44 5.99 -7.18
N TYR A 99 9.36 5.47 -8.41
CA TYR A 99 10.37 5.74 -9.43
C TYR A 99 10.48 7.23 -9.75
N LEU A 100 9.36 7.92 -10.00
CA LEU A 100 9.34 9.35 -10.28
C LEU A 100 9.79 10.18 -9.07
N TRP A 101 9.34 9.81 -7.87
CA TRP A 101 9.77 10.44 -6.63
C TRP A 101 11.29 10.37 -6.48
N THR A 102 11.88 9.21 -6.78
CA THR A 102 13.34 9.01 -6.72
C THR A 102 14.07 9.91 -7.70
N ILE A 103 13.61 9.99 -8.96
CA ILE A 103 14.20 10.90 -9.96
C ILE A 103 14.15 12.36 -9.49
N ILE A 104 13.01 12.79 -8.95
CA ILE A 104 12.84 14.16 -8.47
C ILE A 104 13.79 14.44 -7.30
N LYS A 105 13.93 13.48 -6.39
CA LYS A 105 14.81 13.57 -5.24
C LYS A 105 16.29 13.60 -5.62
N GLU A 106 16.71 12.76 -6.55
CA GLU A 106 18.07 12.75 -7.08
C GLU A 106 18.42 14.05 -7.80
N ASN A 107 17.47 14.61 -8.58
CA ASN A 107 17.64 15.91 -9.22
C ASN A 107 17.76 17.08 -8.21
N ASN A 108 17.26 16.90 -6.98
CA ASN A 108 17.40 17.88 -5.90
C ASN A 108 18.65 17.66 -5.03
N GLY A 109 19.54 16.74 -5.43
CA GLY A 109 20.84 16.51 -4.79
C GLY A 109 20.83 15.47 -3.66
N GLU A 110 19.70 14.79 -3.42
CA GLU A 110 19.67 13.60 -2.56
C GLU A 110 20.20 12.39 -3.35
N SER A 111 20.64 11.32 -2.67
CA SER A 111 21.20 10.14 -3.35
C SER A 111 20.52 8.87 -2.86
N PHE A 112 19.86 8.15 -3.77
CA PHE A 112 19.17 6.89 -3.52
C PHE A 112 19.73 5.78 -4.41
N PRO A 113 21.02 5.43 -4.27
CA PRO A 113 21.66 4.49 -5.17
C PRO A 113 20.96 3.13 -5.11
N ASN A 114 20.48 2.67 -6.27
CA ASN A 114 19.76 1.42 -6.51
C ASN A 114 18.26 1.38 -6.15
N TYR A 115 17.66 2.45 -5.65
CA TYR A 115 16.22 2.43 -5.33
C TYR A 115 15.33 2.42 -6.59
N ALA A 116 15.71 3.16 -7.63
CA ALA A 116 15.01 3.19 -8.91
C ALA A 116 15.50 2.16 -9.94
N LYS A 117 16.35 1.20 -9.53
CA LYS A 117 16.81 0.15 -10.45
C LYS A 117 15.70 -0.88 -10.64
N ILE A 118 15.32 -1.08 -11.89
CA ILE A 118 14.45 -2.18 -12.31
C ILE A 118 15.40 -3.33 -12.64
N ASP A 119 15.35 -4.42 -11.86
CA ASP A 119 16.01 -5.69 -12.17
C ASP A 119 15.28 -6.44 -13.29
#